data_AF-A0A497EBM3-F1
#
_entry.id   AF-A0A497EBM3-F1
#
_cell.length_a   1.000
_cell.length_b   1.000
_cell.length_c   1.000
_cell.angle_alpha   90.00
_cell.angle_beta   90.00
_cell.angle_gamma   90.00
#
_symmetry.space_group_name_H-M   'P 1'
#
loop_
_entity.id
_entity.type
_entity.pdbx_description
1 polymer ?
#
loop_
_entity_poly.entity_id
_entity_poly.type
_entity_poly.pdbx_seq_one_letter_code
_entity_poly.pdbx_strand_id
1 'polypeptide(L)'
;IEYDTWVDSFYYPWLEHLAELMNTYGLPRMDILNLFPDVPNSKDAGFIFALDISDLIVRRGYRQGLHMITIRAGDWENNVADIARIPVIFDCNDDRDRPSFGEIYTPTPMERVAGTVDVTGWAIDLDWVEQVEIWMDGEFVADADEIHLPSPEIDEIYLWLPNYFTLNARWSYAMDTVGLNVTDGEHVMVVWTEDHWGGRTMIGERVFVVDNLAKNANVKATVN
;
A
#
# COMPACT_ATOMS: atom_id res chain seq x y z
N ILE A 1 1.16 -7.94 -27.45
CA ILE A 1 0.43 -6.85 -28.14
C ILE A 1 0.30 -5.76 -27.10
N GLU A 2 1.08 -4.70 -27.27
CA GLU A 2 1.00 -3.51 -26.44
C GLU A 2 -0.28 -2.80 -26.87
N TYR A 3 -1.31 -2.90 -26.05
CA TYR A 3 -2.49 -2.09 -26.21
C TYR A 3 -2.31 -0.92 -25.28
N ASP A 4 -1.78 0.16 -25.82
CA ASP A 4 -1.90 1.44 -25.16
C ASP A 4 -3.39 1.79 -25.10
N THR A 5 -3.94 1.74 -23.89
CA THR A 5 -5.31 2.16 -23.62
C THR A 5 -5.39 3.64 -23.30
N TRP A 6 -4.27 4.37 -23.30
CA TRP A 6 -4.23 5.78 -22.96
C TRP A 6 -5.02 6.61 -23.98
N VAL A 7 -6.07 7.25 -23.48
CA VAL A 7 -6.84 8.27 -24.17
C VAL A 7 -6.79 9.48 -23.23
N ASP A 8 -6.52 10.68 -23.76
CA ASP A 8 -6.43 11.94 -22.98
C ASP A 8 -7.38 11.94 -21.78
N SER A 9 -6.82 11.88 -20.56
CA SER A 9 -7.60 11.82 -19.33
C SER A 9 -8.03 13.23 -18.93
N PHE A 10 -9.32 13.52 -19.08
CA PHE A 10 -9.93 14.77 -18.58
C PHE A 10 -9.75 14.95 -17.06
N TYR A 11 -9.56 13.87 -16.31
CA TYR A 11 -9.53 13.87 -14.85
C TYR A 11 -8.15 14.16 -14.27
N TYR A 12 -7.09 13.85 -15.01
CA TYR A 12 -5.71 13.98 -14.55
C TYR A 12 -4.85 14.65 -15.62
N PRO A 13 -5.05 15.94 -15.91
CA PRO A 13 -4.27 16.64 -16.94
C PRO A 13 -2.75 16.65 -16.64
N TRP A 14 -2.34 16.42 -15.40
CA TRP A 14 -0.93 16.24 -15.03
C TRP A 14 -0.34 14.89 -15.43
N LEU A 15 -1.16 13.87 -15.71
CA LEU A 15 -0.68 12.61 -16.29
C LEU A 15 -0.16 12.81 -17.72
N GLU A 16 -0.54 13.88 -18.43
CA GLU A 16 0.00 14.16 -19.78
C GLU A 16 1.52 14.34 -19.78
N HIS A 17 2.10 14.94 -18.72
CA HIS A 17 3.57 15.04 -18.57
C HIS A 17 4.23 13.74 -18.10
N LEU A 18 3.46 12.81 -17.53
CA LEU A 18 3.96 11.51 -17.06
C LEU A 18 3.69 10.39 -18.08
N ALA A 19 2.89 10.63 -19.12
CA ALA A 19 2.56 9.66 -20.15
C ALA A 19 3.80 9.09 -20.86
N GLU A 20 4.88 9.89 -20.98
CA GLU A 20 6.18 9.43 -21.49
C GLU A 20 6.90 8.42 -20.57
N LEU A 21 6.53 8.38 -19.29
CA LEU A 21 7.03 7.43 -18.29
C LEU A 21 6.06 6.27 -18.03
N MET A 22 4.83 6.32 -18.55
CA MET A 22 3.85 5.24 -18.40
C MET A 22 3.99 4.23 -19.55
N ASN A 23 3.60 2.98 -19.31
CA ASN A 23 3.74 1.87 -20.27
C ASN A 23 5.20 1.59 -20.67
N THR A 24 6.12 1.62 -19.70
CA THR A 24 7.52 1.29 -19.93
C THR A 24 7.96 0.10 -19.09
N TYR A 25 8.92 -0.66 -19.61
CA TYR A 25 9.61 -1.74 -18.90
C TYR A 25 11.12 -1.57 -19.12
N GLY A 26 11.93 -2.21 -18.28
CA GLY A 26 13.37 -1.94 -18.27
C GLY A 26 13.81 -0.88 -17.26
N LEU A 27 12.94 -0.51 -16.31
CA LEU A 27 13.24 0.49 -15.30
C LEU A 27 14.30 -0.05 -14.31
N PRO A 28 15.23 0.80 -13.86
CA PRO A 28 16.30 0.40 -12.97
C PRO A 28 15.77 -0.03 -11.59
N ARG A 29 16.11 -1.25 -11.18
CA ARG A 29 15.82 -1.87 -9.89
C ARG A 29 17.10 -2.43 -9.29
N MET A 30 17.86 -1.54 -8.65
CA MET A 30 19.16 -1.88 -8.05
C MET A 30 19.03 -2.84 -6.88
N ASP A 31 17.90 -2.80 -6.18
CA ASP A 31 17.53 -3.78 -5.16
C ASP A 31 17.41 -5.20 -5.74
N ILE A 32 16.82 -5.34 -6.93
CA ILE A 32 16.73 -6.62 -7.65
C ILE A 32 18.11 -7.06 -8.16
N LEU A 33 18.94 -6.15 -8.68
CA LEU A 33 20.33 -6.47 -9.04
C LEU A 33 21.13 -6.99 -7.84
N ASN A 34 20.98 -6.36 -6.67
CA ASN A 34 21.70 -6.77 -5.47
C ASN A 34 21.27 -8.15 -4.97
N LEU A 35 19.99 -8.50 -5.11
CA LEU A 35 19.46 -9.83 -4.77
C LEU A 35 19.84 -10.89 -5.80
N PHE A 36 19.92 -10.53 -7.08
CA PHE A 36 20.17 -11.43 -8.20
C PHE A 36 21.31 -10.92 -9.11
N PRO A 37 22.56 -10.84 -8.59
CA PRO A 37 23.68 -10.23 -9.33
C PRO A 37 24.13 -11.07 -10.53
N ASP A 38 23.91 -12.38 -10.49
CA ASP A 38 24.31 -13.32 -11.55
C ASP A 38 23.26 -13.46 -12.66
N VAL A 39 22.08 -12.84 -12.50
CA VAL A 39 21.02 -12.85 -13.51
C VAL A 39 21.23 -11.68 -14.48
N PRO A 40 21.46 -11.94 -15.79
CA PRO A 40 21.65 -10.87 -16.77
C PRO A 40 20.48 -9.89 -16.77
N ASN A 41 20.79 -8.59 -16.81
CA ASN A 41 19.82 -7.50 -16.83
C ASN A 41 18.82 -7.50 -15.64
N SER A 42 19.15 -8.13 -14.51
CA SER A 42 18.30 -8.08 -13.31
C SER A 42 18.06 -6.63 -12.82
N LYS A 43 19.01 -5.73 -13.08
CA LYS A 43 18.83 -4.29 -12.86
C LYS A 43 17.69 -3.68 -13.66
N ASP A 44 17.27 -4.25 -14.77
CA ASP A 44 16.26 -3.69 -15.68
C ASP A 44 14.88 -4.37 -15.48
N ALA A 45 14.65 -5.01 -14.33
CA ALA A 45 13.43 -5.76 -14.06
C ALA A 45 12.19 -4.88 -13.76
N GLY A 46 12.34 -3.57 -13.60
CA GLY A 46 11.23 -2.66 -13.30
C GLY A 46 10.33 -2.40 -14.51
N PHE A 47 9.04 -2.21 -14.25
CA PHE A 47 8.06 -1.82 -15.25
C PHE A 47 6.93 -1.01 -14.61
N ILE A 48 6.26 -0.22 -15.43
CA ILE A 48 5.09 0.59 -15.07
C ILE A 48 4.14 0.61 -16.27
N PHE A 49 2.84 0.49 -16.01
CA PHE A 49 1.81 0.60 -17.03
C PHE A 49 0.59 1.33 -16.47
N ALA A 50 -0.13 2.01 -17.36
CA ALA A 50 -1.41 2.65 -17.05
C ALA A 50 -2.54 1.84 -17.69
N LEU A 51 -3.65 1.68 -16.99
CA LEU A 51 -4.89 1.17 -17.58
C LEU A 51 -5.94 2.27 -17.54
N ASP A 52 -6.48 2.62 -18.71
CA ASP A 52 -7.68 3.45 -18.78
C ASP A 52 -8.90 2.55 -18.57
N ILE A 53 -9.37 2.49 -17.33
CA ILE A 53 -10.56 1.71 -16.96
C ILE A 53 -11.80 2.19 -17.73
N SER A 54 -11.89 3.48 -18.07
CA SER A 54 -13.00 4.03 -18.84
C SER A 54 -12.98 3.52 -20.29
N ASP A 55 -11.83 3.48 -20.97
CA ASP A 55 -11.72 2.88 -22.32
C ASP A 55 -12.06 1.38 -22.28
N LEU A 56 -11.58 0.66 -21.27
CA LEU A 56 -11.87 -0.77 -21.09
C LEU A 56 -13.38 -1.03 -20.99
N ILE A 57 -14.09 -0.25 -20.17
CA ILE A 57 -15.54 -0.37 -20.00
C ILE A 57 -16.29 0.12 -21.24
N VAL A 58 -16.03 1.35 -21.69
CA VAL A 58 -16.84 2.04 -22.71
C VAL A 58 -16.60 1.49 -24.11
N ARG A 59 -15.35 1.14 -24.44
CA ARG A 59 -14.97 0.77 -25.82
C ARG A 59 -14.58 -0.70 -25.98
N ARG A 60 -14.06 -1.34 -24.94
CA ARG A 60 -13.55 -2.72 -25.04
C ARG A 60 -14.49 -3.78 -24.46
N GLY A 61 -15.66 -3.37 -23.96
CA GLY A 61 -16.72 -4.28 -23.54
C GLY A 61 -16.49 -4.93 -22.17
N TYR A 62 -15.56 -4.40 -21.38
CA TYR A 62 -15.49 -4.76 -19.96
C TYR A 62 -16.72 -4.20 -19.22
N ARG A 63 -17.05 -4.82 -18.09
CA ARG A 63 -18.14 -4.37 -17.21
C ARG A 63 -17.56 -3.83 -15.93
N GLN A 64 -18.30 -3.00 -15.22
CA GLN A 64 -17.97 -2.70 -13.83
C GLN A 64 -17.99 -3.98 -12.97
N GLY A 65 -17.29 -3.96 -11.84
CA GLY A 65 -17.18 -5.06 -10.89
C GLY A 65 -15.81 -5.73 -10.87
N LEU A 66 -15.74 -6.92 -10.26
CA LEU A 66 -14.48 -7.62 -10.01
C LEU A 66 -13.85 -8.15 -11.31
N HIS A 67 -12.56 -7.84 -11.50
CA HIS A 67 -11.68 -8.36 -12.53
C HIS A 67 -10.37 -8.88 -11.93
N MET A 68 -9.64 -9.64 -12.74
CA MET A 68 -8.30 -10.12 -12.39
C MET A 68 -7.30 -9.57 -13.41
N ILE A 69 -6.40 -8.71 -12.95
CA ILE A 69 -5.22 -8.33 -13.74
C ILE A 69 -4.21 -9.47 -13.61
N THR A 70 -3.77 -10.03 -14.75
CA THR A 70 -2.66 -10.99 -14.78
C THR A 70 -1.47 -10.33 -15.44
N ILE A 71 -0.35 -10.26 -14.73
CA ILE A 71 0.91 -9.80 -15.26
C ILE A 71 1.70 -11.02 -15.72
N ARG A 72 2.11 -11.02 -16.99
CA ARG A 72 2.86 -12.12 -17.61
C ARG A 72 4.18 -11.60 -18.17
N ALA A 73 5.28 -12.24 -17.77
CA ALA A 73 6.60 -12.02 -18.34
C ALA A 73 6.89 -13.10 -19.39
N GLY A 74 7.64 -12.74 -20.43
CA GLY A 74 8.14 -13.69 -21.41
C GLY A 74 9.59 -13.41 -21.79
N ASP A 75 10.26 -14.42 -22.35
CA ASP A 75 11.64 -14.33 -22.84
C ASP A 75 11.73 -14.39 -24.37
N TRP A 76 12.94 -14.28 -24.90
CA TRP A 76 13.19 -14.27 -26.34
C TRP A 76 12.97 -15.65 -26.99
N GLU A 77 12.97 -16.73 -26.20
CA GLU A 77 12.60 -18.08 -26.62
C GLU A 77 11.08 -18.35 -26.56
N ASN A 78 10.25 -17.33 -26.29
CA ASN A 78 8.80 -17.41 -26.12
C ASN A 78 8.32 -18.24 -24.92
N ASN A 79 9.17 -18.48 -23.92
CA ASN A 79 8.66 -18.96 -22.63
C ASN A 79 7.87 -17.83 -21.99
N VAL A 80 6.78 -18.18 -21.30
CA VAL A 80 5.95 -17.21 -20.58
C VAL A 80 5.57 -17.71 -19.20
N ALA A 81 5.53 -16.80 -18.24
CA ALA A 81 5.09 -17.07 -16.87
C ALA A 81 4.16 -15.97 -16.38
N ASP A 82 3.06 -16.35 -15.72
CA ASP A 82 2.25 -15.42 -14.94
C ASP A 82 3.04 -15.08 -13.67
N ILE A 83 3.46 -13.83 -13.52
CA ILE A 83 4.29 -13.36 -12.39
C ILE A 83 3.46 -12.66 -11.30
N ALA A 84 2.26 -12.20 -11.62
CA ALA A 84 1.33 -11.64 -10.64
C ALA A 84 -0.12 -11.84 -11.09
N ARG A 85 -1.02 -11.99 -10.11
CA ARG A 85 -2.48 -11.94 -10.31
C ARG A 85 -3.09 -11.03 -9.25
N ILE A 86 -3.66 -9.93 -9.69
CA ILE A 86 -4.13 -8.84 -8.84
C ILE A 86 -5.65 -8.72 -9.02
N PRO A 87 -6.45 -9.00 -7.99
CA PRO A 87 -7.88 -8.69 -8.04
C PRO A 87 -8.06 -7.18 -8.03
N VAL A 88 -8.91 -6.67 -8.92
CA VAL A 88 -9.26 -5.25 -9.02
C VAL A 88 -10.74 -5.09 -9.23
N ILE A 89 -11.31 -3.97 -8.82
CA ILE A 89 -12.70 -3.61 -9.12
C ILE A 89 -12.65 -2.52 -10.18
N PHE A 90 -13.27 -2.78 -11.33
CA PHE A 90 -13.49 -1.74 -12.33
C PHE A 90 -14.75 -0.99 -11.95
N ASP A 91 -14.63 0.32 -11.83
CA ASP A 91 -15.77 1.19 -11.59
C ASP A 91 -15.80 2.30 -12.62
N CYS A 92 -16.99 2.78 -12.98
CA CYS A 92 -17.06 4.07 -13.62
C CYS A 92 -16.70 5.09 -12.54
N ASN A 93 -15.74 5.97 -12.81
CA ASN A 93 -15.35 7.06 -11.91
C ASN A 93 -16.46 8.13 -11.85
N ASP A 94 -17.68 7.73 -11.48
CA ASP A 94 -18.84 8.59 -11.24
C ASP A 94 -18.94 9.01 -9.77
N ASP A 95 -18.20 8.36 -8.89
CA ASP A 95 -17.88 8.88 -7.56
C ASP A 95 -16.72 9.88 -7.63
N ARG A 96 -16.86 10.98 -6.89
CA ARG A 96 -15.76 11.94 -6.67
C ARG A 96 -14.78 11.43 -5.63
N ASP A 97 -15.29 10.61 -4.72
CA ASP A 97 -14.57 9.99 -3.62
C ASP A 97 -13.81 8.77 -4.17
N ARG A 98 -12.49 8.73 -3.92
CA ARG A 98 -11.60 7.69 -4.43
C ARG A 98 -10.98 6.99 -3.24
N PRO A 99 -10.94 5.64 -3.25
CA PRO A 99 -10.41 4.92 -2.11
C PRO A 99 -8.93 5.23 -1.91
N SER A 100 -8.57 5.46 -0.66
CA SER A 100 -7.18 5.52 -0.23
C SER A 100 -6.46 4.18 -0.43
N PHE A 101 -5.15 4.22 -0.34
CA PHE A 101 -4.32 3.02 -0.27
C PHE A 101 -3.10 3.28 0.61
N GLY A 102 -2.50 2.21 1.14
CA GLY A 102 -1.41 2.35 2.09
C GLY A 102 -0.81 1.02 2.52
N GLU A 103 0.08 1.08 3.51
CA GLU A 103 0.69 -0.10 4.11
C GLU A 103 0.97 0.12 5.60
N ILE A 104 0.91 -0.97 6.36
CA ILE A 104 1.33 -1.04 7.76
C ILE A 104 2.78 -1.51 7.82
N TYR A 105 3.68 -0.70 8.37
CA TYR A 105 5.08 -1.06 8.58
C TYR A 105 5.33 -1.79 9.89
N THR A 106 4.80 -1.27 10.99
CA THR A 106 4.99 -1.84 12.33
C THR A 106 3.64 -2.01 13.02
N PRO A 107 3.38 -3.12 13.72
CA PRO A 107 4.24 -4.31 13.82
C PRO A 107 4.39 -5.04 12.47
N THR A 108 5.52 -5.72 12.31
CA THR A 108 5.77 -6.65 11.19
C THR A 108 4.95 -7.93 11.39
N PRO A 109 4.70 -8.74 10.33
CA PRO A 109 3.84 -9.92 10.49
C PRO A 109 4.42 -10.90 11.52
N MET A 110 3.57 -11.31 12.47
CA MET A 110 3.90 -12.18 13.60
C MET A 110 4.94 -11.61 14.58
N GLU A 111 5.17 -10.29 14.55
CA GLU A 111 6.06 -9.63 15.52
C GLU A 111 5.51 -9.80 16.94
N ARG A 112 6.40 -10.09 17.89
CA ARG A 112 6.07 -10.16 19.32
C ARG A 112 6.29 -8.80 19.96
N VAL A 113 5.23 -8.23 20.52
CA VAL A 113 5.22 -6.88 21.08
C VAL A 113 4.66 -6.86 22.49
N ALA A 114 5.01 -5.85 23.29
CA ALA A 114 4.54 -5.71 24.67
C ALA A 114 4.78 -4.30 25.23
N GLY A 115 3.90 -3.83 26.11
CA GLY A 115 3.88 -2.45 26.60
C GLY A 115 3.59 -1.44 25.48
N THR A 116 4.29 -0.31 25.47
CA THR A 116 4.18 0.69 24.39
C THR A 116 4.91 0.24 23.12
N VAL A 117 4.22 0.31 21.99
CA VAL A 117 4.66 -0.15 20.67
C VAL A 117 4.30 0.91 19.63
N ASP A 118 5.23 1.28 18.77
CA ASP A 118 4.96 2.19 17.67
C ASP A 118 4.28 1.43 16.54
N VAL A 119 3.00 1.72 16.31
CA VAL A 119 2.26 1.27 15.14
C VAL A 119 2.43 2.33 14.06
N THR A 120 2.97 1.95 12.90
CA THR A 120 3.33 2.91 11.86
C THR A 120 2.99 2.40 10.49
N GLY A 121 2.86 3.32 9.56
CA GLY A 121 2.64 3.02 8.15
C GLY A 121 2.55 4.28 7.33
N TRP A 122 2.00 4.14 6.13
CA TRP A 122 1.66 5.26 5.28
C TRP A 122 0.28 5.05 4.64
N ALA A 123 -0.34 6.14 4.24
CA ALA A 123 -1.61 6.18 3.55
C ALA A 123 -1.62 7.35 2.56
N ILE A 124 -2.15 7.12 1.37
CA ILE A 124 -2.37 8.13 0.33
C ILE A 124 -3.82 8.09 -0.08
N ASP A 125 -4.41 9.27 -0.18
CA ASP A 125 -5.70 9.49 -0.81
C ASP A 125 -5.59 10.68 -1.78
N LEU A 126 -6.29 10.61 -2.92
CA LEU A 126 -6.28 11.69 -3.91
C LEU A 126 -7.20 12.86 -3.51
N ASP A 127 -8.02 12.65 -2.47
CA ASP A 127 -8.96 13.59 -1.87
C ASP A 127 -8.61 13.90 -0.41
N TRP A 128 -7.35 13.65 -0.01
CA TRP A 128 -6.73 13.87 1.31
C TRP A 128 -7.20 12.93 2.42
N VAL A 129 -6.24 12.26 3.07
CA VAL A 129 -6.49 11.49 4.29
C VAL A 129 -6.76 12.46 5.44
N GLU A 130 -7.96 12.43 6.01
CA GLU A 130 -8.29 13.22 7.19
C GLU A 130 -8.07 12.43 8.49
N GLN A 131 -8.30 11.12 8.47
CA GLN A 131 -8.17 10.26 9.64
C GLN A 131 -7.56 8.91 9.28
N VAL A 132 -6.84 8.32 10.24
CA VAL A 132 -6.36 6.94 10.20
C VAL A 132 -6.84 6.26 11.46
N GLU A 133 -7.73 5.29 11.33
CA GLU A 133 -8.32 4.56 12.44
C GLU A 133 -7.62 3.20 12.63
N ILE A 134 -7.30 2.88 13.88
CA ILE A 134 -6.71 1.62 14.28
C ILE A 134 -7.80 0.76 14.94
N TRP A 135 -8.03 -0.42 14.38
CA TRP A 135 -8.96 -1.42 14.88
C TRP A 135 -8.19 -2.66 15.30
N MET A 136 -8.58 -3.30 16.40
CA MET A 136 -8.00 -4.54 16.90
C MET A 136 -9.11 -5.54 17.17
N ASP A 137 -8.99 -6.73 16.57
CA ASP A 137 -9.96 -7.83 16.69
C ASP A 137 -11.42 -7.44 16.38
N GLY A 138 -11.59 -6.47 15.49
CA GLY A 138 -12.90 -5.94 15.08
C GLY A 138 -13.46 -4.84 15.98
N GLU A 139 -12.71 -4.37 16.98
CA GLU A 139 -13.08 -3.23 17.82
C GLU A 139 -12.21 -2.01 17.53
N PHE A 140 -12.82 -0.82 17.53
CA PHE A 140 -12.11 0.44 17.38
C PHE A 140 -11.22 0.69 18.60
N VAL A 141 -9.95 1.00 18.37
CA VAL A 141 -8.97 1.26 19.43
C VAL A 141 -8.69 2.75 19.56
N ALA A 142 -8.26 3.39 18.47
CA ALA A 142 -7.83 4.77 18.46
C ALA A 142 -7.73 5.32 17.03
N ASP A 143 -7.72 6.65 16.92
CA ASP A 143 -7.16 7.32 15.75
C ASP A 143 -5.64 7.40 15.88
N ALA A 144 -4.94 7.53 14.75
CA ALA A 144 -3.50 7.75 14.76
C ALA A 144 -3.14 9.06 15.49
N ASP A 145 -2.05 9.04 16.26
CA ASP A 145 -1.57 10.20 17.00
C ASP A 145 -1.07 11.30 16.05
N GLU A 146 -0.41 10.90 14.97
CA GLU A 146 0.14 11.79 13.95
C GLU A 146 -0.16 11.24 12.55
N ILE A 147 -0.58 12.14 11.66
CA ILE A 147 -0.74 11.91 10.21
C ILE A 147 0.04 12.97 9.45
N HIS A 148 0.24 12.76 8.15
CA HIS A 148 1.01 13.66 7.29
C HIS A 148 2.49 13.79 7.68
N LEU A 149 3.08 12.70 8.17
CA LEU A 149 4.50 12.65 8.48
C LEU A 149 5.34 12.49 7.19
N PRO A 150 6.59 13.02 7.15
CA PRO A 150 7.43 12.96 5.96
C PRO A 150 7.72 11.52 5.49
N SER A 151 7.62 11.30 4.19
CA SER A 151 7.74 9.98 3.54
C SER A 151 8.50 10.05 2.20
N PRO A 152 9.75 10.53 2.18
CA PRO A 152 10.52 10.69 0.93
C PRO A 152 10.71 9.38 0.16
N GLU A 153 10.71 8.23 0.84
CA GLU A 153 10.80 6.91 0.20
C GLU A 153 9.56 6.58 -0.65
N ILE A 154 8.40 7.12 -0.32
CA ILE A 154 7.15 6.85 -1.05
C ILE A 154 7.17 7.59 -2.39
N ASP A 155 7.79 8.77 -2.45
CA ASP A 155 8.02 9.51 -3.69
C ASP A 155 8.90 8.70 -4.67
N GLU A 156 9.93 8.03 -4.16
CA GLU A 156 10.82 7.17 -4.95
C GLU A 156 10.13 5.91 -5.49
N ILE A 157 9.10 5.41 -4.79
CA ILE A 157 8.33 4.22 -5.18
C ILE A 157 7.21 4.59 -6.17
N TYR A 158 6.52 5.69 -5.92
CA TYR A 158 5.37 6.14 -6.71
C TYR A 158 5.71 7.37 -7.54
N LEU A 159 6.74 7.26 -8.39
CA LEU A 159 7.23 8.34 -9.26
C LEU A 159 6.18 8.95 -10.21
N TRP A 160 5.06 8.26 -10.41
CA TRP A 160 3.94 8.69 -11.24
C TRP A 160 2.89 9.49 -10.45
N LEU A 161 2.96 9.52 -9.12
CA LEU A 161 2.12 10.37 -8.30
C LEU A 161 2.81 11.72 -8.10
N PRO A 162 2.07 12.84 -8.22
CA PRO A 162 2.59 14.14 -7.83
C PRO A 162 3.13 14.11 -6.39
N ASN A 163 4.30 14.71 -6.21
CA ASN A 163 5.02 14.68 -4.93
C ASN A 163 4.21 15.19 -3.73
N TYR A 164 3.24 16.07 -3.94
CA TYR A 164 2.41 16.58 -2.86
C TYR A 164 1.51 15.51 -2.21
N PHE A 165 1.25 14.38 -2.90
CA PHE A 165 0.59 13.21 -2.31
C PHE A 165 1.58 12.29 -1.58
N THR A 166 2.82 12.18 -2.07
CA THR A 166 3.79 11.16 -1.62
C THR A 166 4.77 11.68 -0.58
N LEU A 167 4.98 12.99 -0.45
CA LEU A 167 6.00 13.58 0.44
C LEU A 167 5.64 13.48 1.92
N ASN A 168 4.35 13.43 2.26
CA ASN A 168 3.85 13.47 3.63
C ASN A 168 2.71 12.45 3.83
N ALA A 169 2.99 11.17 3.56
CA ALA A 169 2.01 10.09 3.59
C ALA A 169 2.07 9.23 4.86
N ARG A 170 3.07 9.42 5.74
CA ARG A 170 3.24 8.57 6.93
C ARG A 170 2.26 8.92 8.05
N TRP A 171 1.98 7.93 8.87
CA TRP A 171 1.20 8.04 10.10
C TRP A 171 1.82 7.20 11.22
N SER A 172 1.51 7.54 12.48
CA SER A 172 1.97 6.80 13.65
C SER A 172 0.98 6.79 14.80
N TYR A 173 0.97 5.71 15.58
CA TYR A 173 0.20 5.54 16.80
C TYR A 173 1.03 4.81 17.86
N ALA A 174 1.14 5.37 19.07
CA ALA A 174 1.84 4.77 20.19
C ALA A 174 0.90 3.86 21.00
N MET A 175 0.80 2.60 20.60
CA MET A 175 -0.08 1.61 21.21
C MET A 175 0.45 1.12 22.56
N ASP A 176 -0.20 1.48 23.66
CA ASP A 176 0.06 0.90 24.99
C ASP A 176 -0.78 -0.37 25.19
N THR A 177 -0.21 -1.52 24.83
CA THR A 177 -0.88 -2.83 24.97
C THR A 177 -1.27 -3.18 26.41
N VAL A 178 -0.61 -2.61 27.42
CA VAL A 178 -0.97 -2.81 28.83
C VAL A 178 -2.09 -1.85 29.21
N GLY A 179 -1.96 -0.57 28.85
CA GLY A 179 -2.98 0.45 29.09
C GLY A 179 -4.32 0.14 28.43
N LEU A 180 -4.28 -0.48 27.25
CA LEU A 180 -5.45 -0.95 26.49
C LEU A 180 -6.02 -2.30 27.00
N ASN A 181 -5.38 -2.95 27.98
CA ASN A 181 -5.73 -4.30 28.46
C ASN A 181 -5.79 -5.36 27.35
N VAL A 182 -4.89 -5.28 26.37
CA VAL A 182 -4.79 -6.29 25.31
C VAL A 182 -4.29 -7.60 25.92
N THR A 183 -4.96 -8.71 25.61
CA THR A 183 -4.60 -10.03 26.12
C THR A 183 -3.28 -10.53 25.50
N ASP A 184 -2.62 -11.47 26.16
CA ASP A 184 -1.49 -12.15 25.53
C ASP A 184 -2.01 -13.15 24.48
N GLY A 185 -1.41 -13.15 23.29
CA GLY A 185 -1.86 -13.99 22.18
C GLY A 185 -1.65 -13.36 20.82
N GLU A 186 -2.14 -14.04 19.79
CA GLU A 186 -2.25 -13.50 18.43
C GLU A 186 -3.42 -12.53 18.35
N HIS A 187 -3.18 -11.38 17.71
CA HIS A 187 -4.16 -10.32 17.51
C HIS A 187 -4.15 -9.87 16.06
N VAL A 188 -5.31 -9.46 15.56
CA VAL A 188 -5.48 -8.92 14.21
C VAL A 188 -5.72 -7.42 14.31
N MET A 189 -4.82 -6.63 13.75
CA MET A 189 -5.01 -5.20 13.57
C MET A 189 -5.50 -4.91 12.16
N VAL A 190 -6.48 -4.04 12.03
CA VAL A 190 -6.96 -3.49 10.76
C VAL A 190 -6.81 -1.98 10.81
N VAL A 191 -6.29 -1.40 9.72
CA VAL A 191 -6.17 0.05 9.61
C VAL A 191 -7.13 0.55 8.53
N TRP A 192 -7.98 1.49 8.94
CA TRP A 192 -8.87 2.23 8.06
C TRP A 192 -8.39 3.66 7.89
N THR A 193 -8.76 4.28 6.80
CA THR A 193 -8.65 5.73 6.63
C THR A 193 -10.02 6.32 6.35
N GLU A 194 -10.18 7.59 6.68
CA GLU A 194 -11.29 8.43 6.22
C GLU A 194 -10.73 9.64 5.47
N ASP A 195 -11.27 9.95 4.30
CA ASP A 195 -10.93 11.14 3.51
C ASP A 195 -11.84 12.34 3.78
N HIS A 196 -11.56 13.47 3.13
CA HIS A 196 -12.32 14.72 3.30
C HIS A 196 -13.80 14.64 2.86
N TRP A 197 -14.16 13.67 2.01
CA TRP A 197 -15.54 13.42 1.59
C TRP A 197 -16.26 12.42 2.52
N GLY A 198 -15.55 11.85 3.49
CA GLY A 198 -16.05 10.83 4.41
C GLY A 198 -15.95 9.41 3.85
N GLY A 199 -15.22 9.21 2.76
CA GLY A 199 -14.94 7.91 2.19
C GLY A 199 -14.05 7.11 3.13
N ARG A 200 -14.45 5.87 3.42
CA ARG A 200 -13.73 4.99 4.35
C ARG A 200 -13.13 3.80 3.61
N THR A 201 -11.81 3.64 3.72
CA THR A 201 -11.08 2.56 3.05
C THR A 201 -10.19 1.79 4.02
N MET A 202 -10.24 0.46 3.93
CA MET A 202 -9.33 -0.42 4.67
C MET A 202 -8.01 -0.51 3.89
N ILE A 203 -6.93 0.04 4.45
CA ILE A 203 -5.62 0.06 3.78
C ILE A 203 -4.75 -1.15 4.12
N GLY A 204 -5.06 -1.88 5.19
CA GLY A 204 -4.29 -3.08 5.54
C GLY A 204 -4.80 -3.84 6.76
N GLU A 205 -4.36 -5.09 6.82
CA GLU A 205 -4.52 -5.99 7.96
C GLU A 205 -3.14 -6.49 8.40
N ARG A 206 -2.92 -6.62 9.71
CA ARG A 206 -1.67 -7.10 10.30
C ARG A 206 -1.95 -8.04 11.45
N VAL A 207 -1.43 -9.26 11.36
CA VAL A 207 -1.40 -10.21 12.47
C VAL A 207 -0.07 -10.06 13.23
N PHE A 208 -0.14 -9.95 14.55
CA PHE A 208 1.01 -9.84 15.45
C PHE A 208 0.70 -10.51 16.80
N VAL A 209 1.69 -10.63 17.67
CA VAL A 209 1.57 -11.33 18.95
C VAL A 209 1.83 -10.38 20.11
N VAL A 210 0.90 -10.29 21.06
CA VAL A 210 1.09 -9.56 22.32
C VAL A 210 1.61 -10.51 23.40
N ASP A 211 2.66 -10.08 24.12
CA ASP A 211 3.28 -10.84 25.21
C ASP A 211 3.66 -9.92 26.40
N ASN A 212 2.63 -9.41 27.06
CA ASN A 212 2.79 -8.51 28.21
C ASN A 212 3.39 -9.23 29.43
N LEU A 213 3.18 -10.53 29.57
CA LEU A 213 3.73 -11.29 30.71
C LEU A 213 5.23 -11.52 30.60
N ALA A 214 5.80 -11.80 29.42
CA ALA A 214 7.24 -11.99 29.28
C ALA A 214 8.03 -10.70 29.56
N LYS A 215 7.51 -9.53 29.18
CA LYS A 215 8.15 -8.23 29.46
C LYS A 215 8.22 -7.98 30.97
N ASN A 216 7.15 -8.26 31.70
CA ASN A 216 7.07 -8.08 33.16
C ASN A 216 7.97 -9.05 33.95
N ALA A 217 8.22 -10.26 33.42
CA ALA A 217 9.13 -11.22 34.05
C ALA A 217 10.60 -10.75 34.00
N ASN A 218 11.03 -10.12 32.89
CA ASN A 218 12.39 -9.62 32.73
C ASN A 218 12.69 -8.42 33.65
N VAL A 219 11.70 -7.54 33.90
CA VAL A 219 11.86 -6.40 34.82
C VAL A 219 12.10 -6.88 36.27
N LYS A 220 11.50 -8.01 36.68
CA LYS A 220 11.71 -8.56 38.02
C LYS A 220 13.05 -9.29 38.18
N ALA A 221 13.65 -9.79 37.10
CA ALA A 221 14.92 -10.51 37.15
C ALA A 221 16.14 -9.58 37.34
N THR A 222 16.05 -8.31 36.91
CA THR A 222 17.16 -7.34 36.98
C THR A 222 17.25 -6.60 38.33
N VAL A 223 16.33 -6.84 39.26
CA VAL A 223 16.23 -6.13 40.56
C VAL A 223 16.72 -6.98 41.74
N ASN A 224 17.46 -8.07 41.51
CA ASN A 224 18.03 -8.92 42.57
C ASN A 224 19.55 -9.00 42.51
#